data_AF-A0A2V5P7U6-F1
#
_entry.id   AF-A0A2V5P7U6-F1
#
_cell.length_a   1.000
_cell.length_b   1.000
_cell.length_c   1.000
_cell.angle_alpha   90.00
_cell.angle_beta   90.00
_cell.angle_gamma   90.00
#
_symmetry.space_group_name_H-M   'P 1'
#
loop_
_entity.id
_entity.type
_entity.pdbx_description
1 polymer ?
#
loop_
_entity_poly.entity_id
_entity_poly.type
_entity_poly.pdbx_seq_one_letter_code
_entity_poly.pdbx_strand_id
1 'polypeptide(L)'
;MAAGINQIVRVQLDANGKPTINAPTSMTDTGNVVRIAVGLNPQGIVVNSTDTRAYVMNFISRDVSVVDISDSPANYHQLTRVQSADLPTPGTLAAAVHRGNELFNASVGPAGTAGASVPPAGRMSNSGWGNCYNCHPRGLTDGTTWMFPDGPRQTISMESTAEHPQPADALLNANFAPLLPSFKQRMLNWSAIRDEIQDFELNIRAVSGGQGLIRLANGAQDPCVFNLVLPPGSTCSPETAITTGRDADLDALAAYNSFGIKAPISPRRGQQDVHKGRELFTQANCQSCHGGPNWTVSRVDFTPPPAVADITGGQIVRFLKDVGTFDTNKFNEVRQQVDAAGVLIGILRANGSLGFNPPSLLSVFAGAPYLHSGNAQTLDEVLENPTHRTAGLAPGQEDVLADANDRRSLVRFLESIDGDTEPINP
;
A
#
# COMPACT_ATOMS: atom_id res chain seq x y z
N MET A 1 -10.52 -0.27 -12.19
CA MET A 1 -10.59 -1.75 -12.21
C MET A 1 -9.20 -2.28 -11.92
N ALA A 2 -9.05 -3.25 -11.01
CA ALA A 2 -7.78 -3.93 -10.81
C ALA A 2 -7.56 -4.89 -12.00
N ALA A 3 -6.71 -4.48 -12.93
CA ALA A 3 -6.39 -5.21 -14.15
C ALA A 3 -5.14 -6.09 -13.97
N GLY A 4 -5.06 -6.76 -12.82
CA GLY A 4 -3.82 -7.37 -12.33
C GLY A 4 -3.36 -8.63 -13.02
N ILE A 5 -4.20 -9.21 -13.88
CA ILE A 5 -3.90 -10.46 -14.59
C ILE A 5 -3.59 -10.27 -16.09
N ASN A 6 -3.58 -9.02 -16.58
CA ASN A 6 -3.25 -8.68 -17.98
C ASN A 6 -4.07 -9.49 -19.01
N GLN A 7 -5.34 -9.71 -18.70
CA GLN A 7 -6.26 -10.49 -19.52
C GLN A 7 -7.59 -9.76 -19.67
N ILE A 8 -8.25 -9.99 -20.80
CA ILE A 8 -9.66 -9.69 -20.98
C ILE A 8 -10.45 -11.00 -21.12
N VAL A 9 -11.71 -10.95 -20.72
CA VAL A 9 -12.69 -12.02 -20.92
C VAL A 9 -13.91 -11.42 -21.61
N ARG A 10 -14.50 -12.15 -22.55
CA ARG A 10 -15.73 -11.71 -23.21
C ARG A 10 -16.93 -12.25 -22.43
N VAL A 11 -17.82 -11.35 -22.02
CA VAL A 11 -19.14 -11.72 -21.50
C VAL A 11 -20.06 -12.00 -22.69
N GLN A 12 -20.73 -13.14 -22.66
CA GLN A 12 -21.76 -13.56 -23.62
C GLN A 12 -23.09 -13.71 -22.89
N LEU A 13 -24.18 -13.84 -23.64
CA LEU A 13 -25.47 -14.23 -23.07
C LEU A 13 -25.67 -15.72 -23.30
N ASP A 14 -26.10 -16.44 -22.26
CA ASP A 14 -26.50 -17.84 -22.39
C ASP A 14 -27.86 -17.97 -23.11
N ALA A 15 -28.34 -19.21 -23.28
CA ALA A 15 -29.61 -19.50 -23.95
C ALA A 15 -30.83 -18.81 -23.31
N ASN A 16 -30.74 -18.39 -22.04
CA ASN A 16 -31.80 -17.70 -21.30
C ASN A 16 -31.56 -16.17 -21.25
N GLY A 17 -30.57 -15.65 -21.98
CA GLY A 17 -30.20 -14.24 -21.95
C GLY A 17 -29.42 -13.81 -20.71
N LYS A 18 -28.92 -14.75 -19.90
CA LYS A 18 -28.12 -14.42 -18.70
C LYS A 18 -26.66 -14.18 -19.08
N PRO A 19 -26.03 -13.10 -18.58
CA PRO A 19 -24.59 -12.88 -18.77
C PRO A 19 -23.75 -14.04 -18.21
N THR A 20 -22.82 -14.54 -19.02
CA THR A 20 -21.90 -15.61 -18.68
C THR A 20 -20.54 -15.37 -19.33
N ILE A 21 -19.48 -15.84 -18.68
CA ILE A 21 -18.14 -15.98 -19.27
C ILE A 21 -17.83 -17.46 -19.56
N ASN A 22 -18.84 -18.33 -19.51
CA ASN A 22 -18.71 -19.78 -19.48
C ASN A 22 -17.86 -20.27 -18.30
N ALA A 23 -18.10 -19.68 -17.12
CA ALA A 23 -17.47 -20.09 -15.87
C ALA A 23 -17.92 -21.51 -15.49
N PRO A 24 -17.05 -22.29 -14.81
CA PRO A 24 -17.43 -23.55 -14.21
C PRO A 24 -18.71 -23.44 -13.38
N THR A 25 -19.63 -24.39 -13.57
CA THR A 25 -20.91 -24.48 -12.84
C THR A 25 -20.86 -25.49 -11.69
N SER A 26 -19.81 -26.30 -11.61
CA SER A 26 -19.56 -27.28 -10.55
C SER A 26 -18.05 -27.54 -10.40
N MET A 27 -17.65 -28.28 -9.36
CA MET A 27 -16.22 -28.62 -9.15
C MET A 27 -15.65 -29.58 -10.21
N THR A 28 -16.48 -30.30 -10.96
CA THR A 28 -16.04 -31.22 -12.02
C THR A 28 -16.13 -30.59 -13.41
N ASP A 29 -16.72 -29.40 -13.52
CA ASP A 29 -16.79 -28.60 -14.74
C ASP A 29 -15.48 -27.84 -14.90
N THR A 30 -14.73 -28.11 -15.96
CA THR A 30 -13.48 -27.38 -16.25
C THR A 30 -13.75 -25.94 -16.71
N GLY A 31 -15.01 -25.60 -17.01
CA GLY A 31 -15.41 -24.34 -17.62
C GLY A 31 -14.91 -24.21 -19.06
N ASN A 32 -15.41 -23.18 -19.75
CA ASN A 32 -14.97 -22.80 -21.10
C ASN A 32 -14.63 -21.31 -21.17
N VAL A 33 -14.06 -20.77 -20.08
CA VAL A 33 -13.66 -19.36 -20.00
C VAL A 33 -12.51 -19.10 -20.97
N VAL A 34 -12.75 -18.26 -21.98
CA VAL A 34 -11.69 -17.82 -22.89
C VAL A 34 -11.02 -16.56 -22.34
N ARG A 35 -9.76 -16.72 -21.95
CA ARG A 35 -8.90 -15.67 -21.39
C ARG A 35 -7.94 -15.20 -22.47
N ILE A 36 -8.05 -13.94 -22.88
CA ILE A 36 -7.20 -13.37 -23.92
C ILE A 36 -6.11 -12.55 -23.22
N ALA A 37 -4.86 -12.97 -23.36
CA ALA A 37 -3.72 -12.19 -22.88
C ALA A 37 -3.58 -10.89 -23.68
N VAL A 38 -3.36 -9.78 -22.97
CA VAL A 38 -3.15 -8.44 -23.52
C VAL A 38 -1.88 -7.82 -22.92
N GLY A 39 -1.60 -6.56 -23.20
CA GLY A 39 -0.51 -5.82 -22.56
C GLY A 39 -0.73 -5.62 -21.05
N LEU A 40 0.23 -4.95 -20.43
CA LEU A 40 0.29 -4.80 -18.97
C LEU A 40 -0.67 -3.73 -18.47
N ASN A 41 -1.47 -4.09 -17.46
CA ASN A 41 -2.46 -3.24 -16.80
C ASN A 41 -3.48 -2.63 -17.79
N PRO A 42 -4.34 -3.47 -18.42
CA PRO A 42 -5.42 -3.01 -19.29
C PRO A 42 -6.44 -2.16 -18.53
N GLN A 43 -6.65 -0.90 -18.92
CA GLN A 43 -7.56 0.02 -18.21
C GLN A 43 -8.80 0.46 -19.01
N GLY A 44 -8.80 0.22 -20.32
CA GLY A 44 -9.93 0.57 -21.18
C GLY A 44 -10.02 -0.37 -22.37
N ILE A 45 -11.24 -0.58 -22.85
CA ILE A 45 -11.53 -1.42 -24.02
C ILE A 45 -12.57 -0.72 -24.89
N VAL A 46 -12.34 -0.72 -26.21
CA VAL A 46 -13.34 -0.32 -27.20
C VAL A 46 -13.50 -1.43 -28.23
N VAL A 47 -14.72 -1.58 -28.75
CA VAL A 47 -15.07 -2.60 -29.75
C VAL A 47 -15.43 -1.89 -31.05
N ASN A 48 -15.03 -2.44 -32.19
CA ASN A 48 -15.37 -1.88 -33.49
C ASN A 48 -16.87 -2.06 -33.82
N SER A 49 -17.38 -1.30 -34.80
CA SER A 49 -18.80 -1.31 -35.16
C SER A 49 -19.32 -2.63 -35.74
N THR A 50 -18.45 -3.62 -35.99
CA THR A 50 -18.82 -4.93 -36.51
C THR A 50 -18.62 -6.06 -35.49
N ASP A 51 -18.30 -5.74 -34.23
CA ASP A 51 -18.07 -6.71 -33.14
C ASP A 51 -17.03 -7.80 -33.45
N THR A 52 -16.04 -7.48 -34.29
CA THR A 52 -14.97 -8.40 -34.69
C THR A 52 -13.61 -8.04 -34.10
N ARG A 53 -13.45 -6.82 -33.58
CA ARG A 53 -12.18 -6.34 -33.03
C ARG A 53 -12.39 -5.59 -31.72
N ALA A 54 -11.56 -5.89 -30.74
CA ALA A 54 -11.40 -5.08 -29.54
C ALA A 54 -10.02 -4.41 -29.51
N TYR A 55 -9.98 -3.18 -29.00
CA TYR A 55 -8.76 -2.41 -28.78
C TYR A 55 -8.64 -2.13 -27.29
N VAL A 56 -7.57 -2.62 -26.67
CA VAL A 56 -7.38 -2.54 -25.22
C VAL A 56 -6.22 -1.61 -24.91
N MET A 57 -6.49 -0.54 -24.17
CA MET A 57 -5.47 0.40 -23.68
C MET A 57 -4.74 -0.23 -22.51
N ASN A 58 -3.45 -0.54 -22.70
CA ASN A 58 -2.60 -1.11 -21.69
C ASN A 58 -1.72 0.00 -21.10
N PHE A 59 -2.05 0.44 -19.89
CA PHE A 59 -1.47 1.64 -19.31
C PHE A 59 0.02 1.46 -19.00
N ILE A 60 0.41 0.29 -18.48
CA ILE A 60 1.80 0.03 -18.09
C ILE A 60 2.64 -0.33 -19.30
N SER A 61 2.21 -1.24 -20.19
CA SER A 61 3.02 -1.57 -21.37
C SER A 61 3.07 -0.46 -22.44
N ARG A 62 2.37 0.67 -22.23
CA ARG A 62 2.31 1.83 -23.13
C ARG A 62 1.98 1.42 -24.57
N ASP A 63 0.98 0.54 -24.70
CA ASP A 63 0.53 0.04 -25.99
C ASP A 63 -0.98 -0.22 -26.01
N VAL A 64 -1.48 -0.47 -27.21
CA VAL A 64 -2.85 -0.91 -27.47
C VAL A 64 -2.81 -2.33 -28.01
N SER A 65 -3.43 -3.27 -27.30
CA SER A 65 -3.66 -4.63 -27.82
C SER A 65 -4.81 -4.59 -28.82
N VAL A 66 -4.59 -5.07 -30.04
CA VAL A 66 -5.64 -5.33 -31.03
C VAL A 66 -6.01 -6.79 -30.93
N VAL A 67 -7.27 -7.07 -30.64
CA VAL A 67 -7.76 -8.41 -30.31
C VAL A 67 -8.83 -8.83 -31.31
N ASP A 68 -8.71 -10.05 -31.84
CA ASP A 68 -9.78 -10.69 -32.58
C ASP A 68 -10.86 -11.17 -31.61
N ILE A 69 -12.09 -10.73 -31.84
CA ILE A 69 -13.28 -11.19 -31.09
C ILE A 69 -14.39 -11.66 -32.06
N SER A 70 -14.04 -11.99 -33.29
CA SER A 70 -14.99 -12.43 -34.32
C SER A 70 -15.51 -13.85 -34.09
N ASP A 71 -16.67 -14.13 -34.68
CA ASP A 71 -17.34 -15.42 -34.78
C ASP A 71 -17.58 -16.16 -33.46
N SER A 72 -16.59 -16.92 -32.98
CA SER A 72 -16.72 -17.83 -31.85
C SER A 72 -15.53 -17.70 -30.89
N PRO A 73 -15.66 -18.11 -29.62
CA PRO A 73 -14.58 -18.04 -28.64
C PRO A 73 -13.27 -18.72 -29.05
N ALA A 74 -13.31 -19.68 -29.97
CA ALA A 74 -12.10 -20.34 -30.50
C ALA A 74 -11.20 -19.39 -31.31
N ASN A 75 -11.74 -18.29 -31.84
CA ASN A 75 -10.98 -17.30 -32.62
C ASN A 75 -10.40 -16.20 -31.74
N TYR A 76 -10.73 -16.15 -30.45
CA TYR A 76 -10.37 -15.02 -29.60
C TYR A 76 -8.87 -15.04 -29.26
N HIS A 77 -8.12 -14.11 -29.83
CA HIS A 77 -6.69 -13.96 -29.56
C HIS A 77 -6.20 -12.54 -29.85
N GLN A 78 -5.10 -12.15 -29.22
CA GLN A 78 -4.41 -10.90 -29.55
C GLN A 78 -3.77 -11.03 -30.95
N LEU A 79 -4.11 -10.11 -31.85
CA LEU A 79 -3.56 -10.03 -33.21
C LEU A 79 -2.20 -9.33 -33.21
N THR A 80 -2.12 -8.19 -32.51
CA THR A 80 -0.90 -7.39 -32.42
C THR A 80 -0.95 -6.43 -31.23
N ARG A 81 0.18 -5.81 -30.91
CA ARG A 81 0.28 -4.66 -30.00
C ARG A 81 0.87 -3.47 -30.74
N VAL A 82 0.21 -2.33 -30.63
CA VAL A 82 0.66 -1.06 -31.21
C VAL A 82 1.18 -0.18 -30.09
N GLN A 83 2.48 0.11 -30.09
CA GLN A 83 3.10 1.00 -29.10
C GLN A 83 2.50 2.40 -29.21
N SER A 84 2.13 2.98 -28.07
CA SER A 84 1.58 4.34 -27.98
C SER A 84 2.59 5.34 -27.41
N ALA A 85 3.59 4.89 -26.66
CA ALA A 85 4.70 5.70 -26.16
C ALA A 85 5.92 4.83 -25.83
N ASP A 86 7.11 5.42 -25.84
CA ASP A 86 8.35 4.73 -25.48
C ASP A 86 8.33 4.25 -24.03
N LEU A 87 8.92 3.08 -23.78
CA LEU A 87 9.23 2.61 -22.42
C LEU A 87 10.52 3.27 -21.90
N PRO A 88 10.68 3.43 -20.57
CA PRO A 88 11.92 3.95 -20.01
C PRO A 88 13.14 3.10 -20.39
N THR A 89 14.28 3.75 -20.57
CA THR A 89 15.54 3.09 -20.93
C THR A 89 15.95 2.06 -19.85
N PRO A 90 16.23 0.80 -20.21
CA PRO A 90 16.70 -0.21 -19.26
C PRO A 90 17.94 0.25 -18.48
N GLY A 91 18.04 -0.17 -17.22
CA GLY A 91 19.16 0.22 -16.34
C GLY A 91 19.11 1.66 -15.82
N THR A 92 17.94 2.32 -15.88
CA THR A 92 17.72 3.65 -15.29
C THR A 92 16.75 3.58 -14.12
N LEU A 93 16.78 4.59 -13.23
CA LEU A 93 15.77 4.74 -12.17
C LEU A 93 14.34 4.74 -12.75
N ALA A 94 14.12 5.39 -13.90
CA ALA A 94 12.82 5.41 -14.55
C ALA A 94 12.34 4.00 -14.96
N ALA A 95 13.24 3.10 -15.36
CA ALA A 95 12.91 1.70 -15.64
C ALA A 95 12.61 0.91 -14.36
N ALA A 96 13.34 1.16 -13.26
CA ALA A 96 13.05 0.55 -11.96
C ALA A 96 11.68 0.99 -11.42
N VAL A 97 11.38 2.29 -11.46
CA VAL A 97 10.06 2.84 -11.10
C VAL A 97 8.96 2.25 -11.97
N HIS A 98 9.22 2.08 -13.27
CA HIS A 98 8.27 1.45 -14.18
C HIS A 98 8.00 -0.02 -13.84
N ARG A 99 9.05 -0.78 -13.54
CA ARG A 99 8.95 -2.17 -13.10
C ARG A 99 8.22 -2.31 -11.77
N GLY A 100 8.48 -1.43 -10.81
CA GLY A 100 7.74 -1.39 -9.56
C GLY A 100 6.27 -1.06 -9.77
N ASN A 101 5.95 -0.14 -10.68
CA ASN A 101 4.56 0.17 -11.04
C ASN A 101 3.85 -1.05 -11.66
N GLU A 102 4.54 -1.80 -12.51
CA GLU A 102 4.03 -3.08 -13.05
C GLU A 102 3.67 -4.05 -11.92
N LEU A 103 4.63 -4.35 -11.04
CA LEU A 103 4.45 -5.29 -9.94
C LEU A 103 3.35 -4.85 -8.98
N PHE A 104 3.29 -3.56 -8.66
CA PHE A 104 2.29 -2.98 -7.78
C PHE A 104 0.86 -3.20 -8.32
N ASN A 105 0.71 -3.19 -9.64
CA ASN A 105 -0.57 -3.38 -10.33
C ASN A 105 -0.80 -4.82 -10.80
N ALA A 106 0.12 -5.76 -10.55
CA ALA A 106 0.05 -7.12 -11.06
C ALA A 106 -0.24 -8.15 -9.96
N SER A 107 -1.25 -8.99 -10.18
CA SER A 107 -1.58 -10.14 -9.34
C SER A 107 -0.80 -11.41 -9.73
N VAL A 108 -0.13 -11.37 -10.89
CA VAL A 108 0.70 -12.49 -11.40
C VAL A 108 2.15 -12.27 -10.97
N GLY A 109 2.75 -11.18 -11.45
CA GLY A 109 4.18 -10.91 -11.32
C GLY A 109 5.05 -11.97 -11.98
N PRO A 110 6.31 -12.15 -11.54
CA PRO A 110 7.23 -13.14 -12.11
C PRO A 110 6.70 -14.57 -11.95
N ALA A 111 7.17 -15.46 -12.83
CA ALA A 111 6.81 -16.88 -12.78
C ALA A 111 7.21 -17.53 -11.45
N GLY A 112 6.28 -18.31 -10.88
CA GLY A 112 6.51 -19.14 -9.71
C GLY A 112 6.87 -20.58 -10.06
N THR A 113 7.14 -21.37 -9.03
CA THR A 113 7.52 -22.80 -9.14
C THR A 113 6.48 -23.76 -8.55
N ALA A 114 5.53 -23.26 -7.74
CA ALA A 114 4.44 -24.06 -7.17
C ALA A 114 3.19 -24.00 -8.06
N GLY A 115 2.35 -25.04 -8.01
CA GLY A 115 1.12 -25.13 -8.83
C GLY A 115 0.18 -23.93 -8.67
N ALA A 116 0.09 -23.34 -7.48
CA ALA A 116 -0.69 -22.15 -7.19
C ALA A 116 -0.14 -20.84 -7.81
N SER A 117 1.08 -20.89 -8.38
CA SER A 117 1.83 -19.78 -8.97
C SER A 117 2.23 -20.07 -10.42
N VAL A 118 1.50 -20.95 -11.10
CA VAL A 118 1.58 -21.21 -12.55
C VAL A 118 0.53 -20.35 -13.27
N PRO A 119 0.80 -19.84 -14.49
CA PRO A 119 -0.14 -18.99 -15.21
C PRO A 119 -1.59 -19.53 -15.18
N PRO A 120 -2.59 -18.68 -14.93
CA PRO A 120 -2.53 -17.21 -14.90
C PRO A 120 -2.02 -16.60 -13.58
N ALA A 121 -1.53 -17.41 -12.63
CA ALA A 121 -0.89 -16.93 -11.40
C ALA A 121 0.64 -16.82 -11.54
N GLY A 122 1.25 -16.18 -10.55
CA GLY A 122 2.70 -16.08 -10.42
C GLY A 122 3.09 -15.89 -8.96
N ARG A 123 4.22 -15.25 -8.71
CA ARG A 123 4.73 -15.07 -7.34
C ARG A 123 3.95 -14.08 -6.49
N MET A 124 3.23 -13.15 -7.10
CA MET A 124 2.59 -12.03 -6.39
C MET A 124 1.30 -12.41 -5.66
N SER A 125 0.56 -13.41 -6.13
CA SER A 125 -0.68 -13.85 -5.50
C SER A 125 -1.03 -15.28 -5.90
N ASN A 126 -1.66 -16.03 -4.98
CA ASN A 126 -2.26 -17.32 -5.29
C ASN A 126 -3.40 -17.13 -6.30
N SER A 127 -3.43 -17.85 -7.42
CA SER A 127 -4.55 -17.78 -8.38
C SER A 127 -4.84 -16.37 -8.94
N GLY A 128 -3.90 -15.42 -8.80
CA GLY A 128 -4.02 -14.06 -9.30
C GLY A 128 -5.14 -13.22 -8.66
N TRP A 129 -5.51 -13.48 -7.40
CA TRP A 129 -6.69 -12.86 -6.78
C TRP A 129 -6.47 -11.41 -6.29
N GLY A 130 -5.25 -11.05 -5.90
CA GLY A 130 -4.95 -9.74 -5.28
C GLY A 130 -3.62 -9.14 -5.72
N ASN A 131 -3.46 -7.84 -5.54
CA ASN A 131 -2.22 -7.07 -5.72
C ASN A 131 -2.25 -5.80 -4.85
N CYS A 132 -1.15 -5.04 -4.83
CA CYS A 132 -1.04 -3.83 -4.01
C CYS A 132 -2.10 -2.78 -4.37
N TYR A 133 -2.42 -2.61 -5.66
CA TYR A 133 -3.42 -1.66 -6.14
C TYR A 133 -4.83 -1.92 -5.56
N ASN A 134 -5.18 -3.17 -5.23
CA ASN A 134 -6.51 -3.49 -4.68
C ASN A 134 -6.80 -2.74 -3.38
N CYS A 135 -5.83 -2.65 -2.48
CA CYS A 135 -5.94 -1.85 -1.27
C CYS A 135 -5.46 -0.41 -1.50
N HIS A 136 -4.42 -0.22 -2.32
CA HIS A 136 -3.78 1.07 -2.53
C HIS A 136 -3.98 1.58 -3.97
N PRO A 137 -5.21 1.96 -4.38
CA PRO A 137 -5.46 2.44 -5.73
C PRO A 137 -4.62 3.68 -6.00
N ARG A 138 -3.80 3.63 -7.07
CA ARG A 138 -2.81 4.67 -7.42
C ARG A 138 -1.77 4.98 -6.33
N GLY A 139 -1.54 4.04 -5.41
CA GLY A 139 -0.65 4.26 -4.27
C GLY A 139 -1.30 4.99 -3.09
N LEU A 140 -2.61 5.22 -3.14
CA LEU A 140 -3.35 5.92 -2.09
C LEU A 140 -4.05 4.91 -1.17
N THR A 141 -5.30 5.20 -0.79
CA THR A 141 -6.14 4.35 0.06
C THR A 141 -7.44 3.97 -0.64
N ASP A 142 -7.95 2.76 -0.36
CA ASP A 142 -9.28 2.27 -0.74
C ASP A 142 -10.37 2.68 0.26
N GLY A 143 -10.00 3.37 1.34
CA GLY A 143 -10.93 3.76 2.40
C GLY A 143 -11.46 2.59 3.24
N THR A 144 -10.83 1.41 3.17
CA THR A 144 -11.31 0.19 3.83
C THR A 144 -10.48 -0.20 5.05
N THR A 145 -11.17 -0.59 6.13
CA THR A 145 -10.56 -1.23 7.30
C THR A 145 -10.47 -2.73 7.10
N TRP A 146 -9.26 -3.25 7.04
CA TRP A 146 -8.95 -4.66 6.86
C TRP A 146 -8.60 -5.33 8.18
N MET A 147 -8.89 -6.63 8.31
CA MET A 147 -8.42 -7.43 9.43
C MET A 147 -7.04 -8.01 9.12
N PHE A 148 -6.02 -7.56 9.85
CA PHE A 148 -4.66 -8.06 9.74
C PHE A 148 -4.23 -8.79 11.03
N PRO A 149 -3.06 -9.45 11.04
CA PRO A 149 -2.50 -10.04 12.26
C PRO A 149 -2.28 -9.03 13.41
N ASP A 150 -2.28 -7.74 13.14
CA ASP A 150 -2.21 -6.67 14.13
C ASP A 150 -3.59 -6.23 14.67
N GLY A 151 -4.68 -6.72 14.08
CA GLY A 151 -6.05 -6.25 14.31
C GLY A 151 -6.61 -5.43 13.14
N PRO A 152 -7.71 -4.69 13.35
CA PRO A 152 -8.34 -3.88 12.31
C PRO A 152 -7.40 -2.73 11.92
N ARG A 153 -7.07 -2.61 10.62
CA ARG A 153 -6.26 -1.52 10.07
C ARG A 153 -6.91 -0.91 8.84
N GLN A 154 -7.14 0.40 8.92
CA GLN A 154 -7.46 1.23 7.78
C GLN A 154 -6.26 1.26 6.82
N THR A 155 -6.51 1.09 5.54
CA THR A 155 -5.49 1.27 4.51
C THR A 155 -4.88 2.67 4.61
N ILE A 156 -3.56 2.76 4.73
CA ILE A 156 -2.83 4.04 4.76
C ILE A 156 -2.41 4.42 3.35
N SER A 157 -2.55 5.70 3.03
CA SER A 157 -2.00 6.27 1.80
C SER A 157 -0.47 6.18 1.77
N MET A 158 0.14 5.88 0.62
CA MET A 158 1.58 5.59 0.53
C MET A 158 2.41 6.76 -0.04
N GLU A 159 1.80 7.87 -0.44
CA GLU A 159 2.48 9.06 -0.99
C GLU A 159 3.46 9.70 -0.01
N SER A 160 3.24 9.47 1.29
CA SER A 160 4.08 10.00 2.37
C SER A 160 4.91 8.91 3.03
N THR A 161 5.07 7.75 2.39
CA THR A 161 6.00 6.72 2.88
C THR A 161 7.44 7.21 2.77
N ALA A 162 7.72 8.06 1.79
CA ALA A 162 9.00 8.70 1.53
C ALA A 162 8.93 10.21 1.77
N GLU A 163 10.07 10.88 1.98
CA GLU A 163 10.11 12.34 1.85
C GLU A 163 9.99 12.82 0.41
N HIS A 164 9.14 13.81 0.13
CA HIS A 164 9.02 14.37 -1.21
C HIS A 164 9.10 15.91 -1.18
N PRO A 165 9.95 16.56 -2.01
CA PRO A 165 10.96 15.95 -2.88
C PRO A 165 12.02 15.17 -2.08
N GLN A 166 12.68 14.23 -2.73
CA GLN A 166 13.67 13.40 -2.04
C GLN A 166 14.85 14.23 -1.52
N PRO A 167 15.41 13.88 -0.34
CA PRO A 167 16.63 14.50 0.16
C PRO A 167 17.74 14.44 -0.88
N ALA A 168 18.51 15.52 -1.02
CA ALA A 168 19.60 15.59 -2.01
C ALA A 168 20.70 14.55 -1.75
N ASP A 169 20.83 14.08 -0.51
CA ASP A 169 21.76 13.04 -0.06
C ASP A 169 21.15 11.63 -0.03
N ALA A 170 19.94 11.44 -0.57
CA ALA A 170 19.32 10.12 -0.66
C ALA A 170 20.18 9.16 -1.49
N LEU A 171 20.57 8.06 -0.88
CA LEU A 171 21.38 7.02 -1.50
C LEU A 171 20.48 5.94 -2.10
N LEU A 172 20.92 5.39 -3.23
CA LEU A 172 20.27 4.26 -3.90
C LEU A 172 21.23 3.06 -3.99
N ASN A 173 20.69 1.85 -3.93
CA ASN A 173 21.45 0.65 -4.24
C ASN A 173 21.58 0.43 -5.78
N ALA A 174 22.24 -0.65 -6.19
CA ALA A 174 22.46 -0.97 -7.61
C ALA A 174 21.17 -1.26 -8.41
N ASN A 175 20.07 -1.60 -7.73
CA ASN A 175 18.74 -1.82 -8.32
C ASN A 175 17.86 -0.57 -8.21
N PHE A 176 18.41 0.57 -7.81
CA PHE A 176 17.72 1.84 -7.57
C PHE A 176 16.73 1.85 -6.38
N ALA A 177 16.80 0.87 -5.47
CA ALA A 177 16.06 0.98 -4.22
C ALA A 177 16.67 2.06 -3.32
N PRO A 178 15.84 2.91 -2.69
CA PRO A 178 16.31 3.88 -1.73
C PRO A 178 16.85 3.21 -0.46
N LEU A 179 17.95 3.75 0.06
CA LEU A 179 18.63 3.23 1.24
C LEU A 179 18.28 4.02 2.50
N LEU A 180 17.99 3.29 3.58
CA LEU A 180 17.70 3.85 4.89
C LEU A 180 18.99 4.11 5.69
N PRO A 181 19.07 5.22 6.45
CA PRO A 181 18.01 6.21 6.69
C PRO A 181 18.03 7.42 5.72
N SER A 182 18.92 7.43 4.71
CA SER A 182 19.19 8.61 3.87
C SER A 182 17.94 9.17 3.16
N PHE A 183 17.02 8.29 2.77
CA PHE A 183 15.82 8.63 2.03
C PHE A 183 14.62 9.08 2.92
N LYS A 184 14.79 9.10 4.25
CA LYS A 184 13.77 9.58 5.21
C LYS A 184 12.40 8.91 5.05
N GLN A 185 12.39 7.58 4.91
CA GLN A 185 11.16 6.79 4.91
C GLN A 185 10.45 6.89 6.26
N ARG A 186 9.12 6.94 6.25
CA ARG A 186 8.28 6.76 7.43
C ARG A 186 8.43 5.33 7.96
N MET A 187 8.30 5.17 9.28
CA MET A 187 8.10 3.83 9.84
C MET A 187 6.83 3.22 9.23
N LEU A 188 6.79 1.91 8.99
CA LEU A 188 5.71 1.31 8.21
C LEU A 188 4.65 0.66 9.10
N ASN A 189 3.42 0.60 8.56
CA ASN A 189 2.18 0.25 9.25
C ASN A 189 1.81 1.19 10.41
N TRP A 190 0.55 1.11 10.84
CA TRP A 190 0.07 1.79 12.06
C TRP A 190 0.82 1.32 13.31
N SER A 191 1.19 0.04 13.36
CA SER A 191 1.78 -0.60 14.56
C SER A 191 3.31 -0.53 14.62
N ALA A 192 4.00 0.10 13.64
CA ALA A 192 5.47 0.11 13.53
C ALA A 192 6.11 -1.30 13.54
N ILE A 193 5.59 -2.20 12.71
CA ILE A 193 6.00 -3.63 12.66
C ILE A 193 6.89 -3.98 11.46
N ARG A 194 7.30 -2.97 10.69
CA ARG A 194 8.09 -3.06 9.45
C ARG A 194 8.94 -1.81 9.32
N ASP A 195 10.20 -1.97 8.97
CA ASP A 195 11.17 -0.89 8.81
C ASP A 195 11.56 -0.67 7.35
N GLU A 196 11.34 -1.64 6.47
CA GLU A 196 11.67 -1.56 5.04
C GLU A 196 10.42 -1.73 4.16
N ILE A 197 10.31 -0.98 3.05
CA ILE A 197 9.21 -1.19 2.08
C ILE A 197 9.23 -2.65 1.57
N GLN A 198 10.41 -3.23 1.44
CA GLN A 198 10.64 -4.59 0.99
C GLN A 198 10.12 -5.65 1.97
N ASP A 199 9.89 -5.31 3.25
CA ASP A 199 9.28 -6.24 4.22
C ASP A 199 7.88 -6.69 3.80
N PHE A 200 7.19 -5.89 2.98
CA PHE A 200 5.88 -6.25 2.40
C PHE A 200 5.93 -7.48 1.47
N GLU A 201 7.10 -8.08 1.25
CA GLU A 201 7.24 -9.49 0.85
C GLU A 201 6.32 -10.41 1.66
N LEU A 202 6.18 -10.20 2.96
CA LEU A 202 5.26 -11.00 3.78
C LEU A 202 3.78 -10.71 3.47
N ASN A 203 3.41 -9.55 2.94
CA ASN A 203 2.05 -9.32 2.45
C ASN A 203 1.81 -10.05 1.12
N ILE A 204 2.82 -10.15 0.26
CA ILE A 204 2.74 -10.98 -0.95
C ILE A 204 2.45 -12.44 -0.55
N ARG A 205 3.19 -12.95 0.43
CA ARG A 205 3.06 -14.35 0.88
C ARG A 205 1.81 -14.62 1.71
N ALA A 206 1.61 -13.88 2.79
CA ALA A 206 0.60 -14.20 3.81
C ALA A 206 -0.77 -13.58 3.54
N VAL A 207 -0.82 -12.41 2.89
CA VAL A 207 -2.09 -11.77 2.52
C VAL A 207 -2.50 -12.28 1.16
N SER A 208 -1.71 -12.03 0.12
CA SER A 208 -2.08 -12.41 -1.26
C SER A 208 -1.92 -13.91 -1.56
N GLY A 209 -1.35 -14.70 -0.65
CA GLY A 209 -1.11 -16.14 -0.82
C GLY A 209 -0.02 -16.47 -1.85
N GLY A 210 0.74 -15.48 -2.32
CA GLY A 210 1.76 -15.64 -3.34
C GLY A 210 3.00 -16.39 -2.85
N GLN A 211 3.90 -16.71 -3.77
CA GLN A 211 5.20 -17.27 -3.41
C GLN A 211 6.17 -16.24 -2.82
N GLY A 212 5.95 -14.96 -3.08
CA GLY A 212 6.94 -13.94 -2.76
C GLY A 212 8.07 -13.88 -3.78
N LEU A 213 8.75 -12.75 -3.79
CA LEU A 213 9.83 -12.40 -4.70
C LEU A 213 11.20 -12.87 -4.19
N ILE A 214 11.42 -12.91 -2.87
CA ILE A 214 12.68 -13.40 -2.29
C ILE A 214 12.76 -14.92 -2.45
N ARG A 215 13.78 -15.38 -3.18
CA ARG A 215 13.91 -16.78 -3.62
C ARG A 215 15.30 -17.33 -3.39
N LEU A 216 15.34 -18.64 -3.14
CA LEU A 216 16.57 -19.42 -3.18
C LEU A 216 17.04 -19.59 -4.63
N ALA A 217 18.29 -20.02 -4.81
CA ALA A 217 18.89 -20.24 -6.14
C ALA A 217 18.10 -21.23 -7.02
N ASN A 218 17.41 -22.20 -6.42
CA ASN A 218 16.55 -23.16 -7.11
C ASN A 218 15.15 -22.61 -7.44
N GLY A 219 14.86 -21.34 -7.14
CA GLY A 219 13.57 -20.71 -7.34
C GLY A 219 12.51 -21.09 -6.30
N ALA A 220 12.83 -21.83 -5.25
CA ALA A 220 11.91 -22.00 -4.12
C ALA A 220 11.79 -20.68 -3.32
N GLN A 221 10.73 -20.55 -2.52
CA GLN A 221 10.63 -19.44 -1.57
C GLN A 221 11.80 -19.50 -0.58
N ASP A 222 12.41 -18.37 -0.29
CA ASP A 222 13.39 -18.28 0.79
C ASP A 222 12.65 -18.31 2.15
N PRO A 223 12.88 -19.30 3.03
CA PRO A 223 12.21 -19.37 4.32
C PRO A 223 12.68 -18.30 5.31
N CYS A 224 13.84 -17.67 5.06
CA CYS A 224 14.43 -16.65 5.90
C CYS A 224 13.91 -15.27 5.55
N VAL A 225 12.60 -15.09 5.63
CA VAL A 225 11.93 -13.80 5.52
C VAL A 225 11.04 -13.61 6.73
N PHE A 226 11.37 -12.60 7.52
CA PHE A 226 10.65 -12.20 8.72
C PHE A 226 10.86 -10.69 8.87
N ASN A 227 10.00 -10.04 9.67
CA ASN A 227 10.19 -8.61 9.96
C ASN A 227 11.20 -8.46 11.12
N LEU A 228 10.99 -7.46 11.97
CA LEU A 228 11.82 -7.07 13.10
C LEU A 228 12.34 -8.18 14.03
N VAL A 229 11.65 -9.33 14.14
CA VAL A 229 11.98 -10.40 15.11
C VAL A 229 12.17 -11.73 14.41
N LEU A 230 13.34 -12.33 14.62
CA LEU A 230 13.64 -13.69 14.19
C LEU A 230 12.63 -14.68 14.81
N PRO A 231 11.94 -15.51 14.01
CA PRO A 231 11.00 -16.49 14.54
C PRO A 231 11.69 -17.46 15.53
N PRO A 232 11.07 -17.78 16.67
CA PRO A 232 11.64 -18.73 17.63
C PRO A 232 11.95 -20.09 16.97
N GLY A 233 13.15 -20.61 17.21
CA GLY A 233 13.59 -21.89 16.64
C GLY A 233 13.98 -21.83 15.15
N SER A 234 13.99 -20.64 14.54
CA SER A 234 14.48 -20.44 13.18
C SER A 234 15.98 -20.72 13.07
N THR A 235 16.39 -21.31 11.94
CA THR A 235 17.81 -21.50 11.57
C THR A 235 18.36 -20.33 10.75
N CYS A 236 17.54 -19.31 10.49
CA CYS A 236 17.93 -18.13 9.73
C CYS A 236 18.85 -17.23 10.56
N SER A 237 19.81 -16.56 9.89
CA SER A 237 20.67 -15.61 10.58
C SER A 237 19.96 -14.26 10.76
N PRO A 238 20.27 -13.49 11.82
CA PRO A 238 19.65 -12.18 12.05
C PRO A 238 19.79 -11.19 10.89
N GLU A 239 20.87 -11.30 10.10
CA GLU A 239 21.13 -10.45 8.93
C GLU A 239 20.07 -10.63 7.84
N THR A 240 19.37 -11.76 7.81
CA THR A 240 18.27 -12.00 6.86
C THR A 240 16.99 -11.20 7.20
N ALA A 241 16.99 -10.46 8.33
CA ALA A 241 15.98 -9.44 8.60
C ALA A 241 16.07 -8.26 7.62
N ILE A 242 17.25 -7.99 7.04
CA ILE A 242 17.42 -6.95 6.02
C ILE A 242 16.78 -7.44 4.72
N THR A 243 15.72 -6.78 4.27
CA THR A 243 15.01 -7.15 3.04
C THR A 243 15.47 -6.34 1.83
N THR A 244 15.97 -5.12 2.02
CA THR A 244 16.53 -4.28 0.94
C THR A 244 17.68 -5.00 0.24
N GLY A 245 17.66 -5.01 -1.10
CA GLY A 245 18.73 -5.62 -1.89
C GLY A 245 18.66 -7.14 -2.03
N ARG A 246 17.71 -7.83 -1.40
CA ARG A 246 17.56 -9.29 -1.54
C ARG A 246 16.90 -9.74 -2.84
N ASP A 247 16.10 -8.88 -3.46
CA ASP A 247 15.50 -9.14 -4.77
C ASP A 247 15.27 -7.83 -5.54
N ALA A 248 15.62 -7.83 -6.84
CA ALA A 248 15.55 -6.64 -7.67
C ALA A 248 14.10 -6.18 -7.96
N ASP A 249 13.12 -7.09 -7.96
CA ASP A 249 11.71 -6.75 -8.14
C ASP A 249 11.11 -6.12 -6.87
N LEU A 250 11.54 -6.55 -5.67
CA LEU A 250 11.20 -5.84 -4.42
C LEU A 250 11.83 -4.45 -4.35
N ASP A 251 13.09 -4.35 -4.77
CA ASP A 251 13.78 -3.06 -4.89
C ASP A 251 13.06 -2.12 -5.88
N ALA A 252 12.56 -2.66 -7.00
CA ALA A 252 11.75 -1.90 -7.95
C ALA A 252 10.43 -1.43 -7.33
N LEU A 253 9.75 -2.26 -6.52
CA LEU A 253 8.56 -1.85 -5.77
C LEU A 253 8.86 -0.70 -4.79
N ALA A 254 10.00 -0.77 -4.09
CA ALA A 254 10.45 0.30 -3.21
C ALA A 254 10.74 1.59 -4.00
N ALA A 255 11.39 1.49 -5.16
CA ALA A 255 11.61 2.63 -6.07
C ALA A 255 10.28 3.22 -6.57
N TYR A 256 9.31 2.40 -6.98
CA TYR A 256 8.00 2.90 -7.40
C TYR A 256 7.25 3.60 -6.26
N ASN A 257 7.26 3.03 -5.06
CA ASN A 257 6.63 3.65 -3.90
C ASN A 257 7.21 5.06 -3.64
N SER A 258 8.51 5.16 -3.78
CA SER A 258 9.34 6.32 -3.44
C SER A 258 9.33 7.44 -4.46
N PHE A 259 9.27 7.10 -5.74
CA PHE A 259 9.44 8.04 -6.86
C PHE A 259 8.24 8.07 -7.81
N GLY A 260 7.35 7.08 -7.73
CA GLY A 260 6.22 6.91 -8.66
C GLY A 260 4.86 7.34 -8.11
N ILE A 261 4.67 7.28 -6.78
CA ILE A 261 3.42 7.67 -6.12
C ILE A 261 3.41 9.18 -5.89
N LYS A 262 2.27 9.83 -6.15
CA LYS A 262 2.12 11.29 -6.06
C LYS A 262 1.05 11.66 -5.06
N ALA A 263 1.34 12.69 -4.27
CA ALA A 263 0.37 13.30 -3.38
C ALA A 263 -0.76 13.98 -4.17
N PRO A 264 -2.03 13.74 -3.81
CA PRO A 264 -3.16 14.52 -4.32
C PRO A 264 -2.99 16.03 -4.09
N ILE A 265 -3.45 16.81 -5.05
CA ILE A 265 -3.51 18.28 -4.92
C ILE A 265 -4.75 18.64 -4.11
N SER A 266 -4.61 19.48 -3.09
CA SER A 266 -5.73 19.87 -2.25
C SER A 266 -6.76 20.68 -3.04
N PRO A 267 -8.07 20.40 -2.89
CA PRO A 267 -9.13 21.25 -3.43
C PRO A 267 -9.19 22.63 -2.76
N ARG A 268 -8.46 22.83 -1.65
CA ARG A 268 -8.37 24.09 -0.90
C ARG A 268 -7.05 24.83 -1.09
N ARG A 269 -6.21 24.38 -2.01
CA ARG A 269 -4.91 25.02 -2.30
C ARG A 269 -5.09 26.53 -2.54
N GLY A 270 -4.28 27.33 -1.82
CA GLY A 270 -4.23 28.78 -1.97
C GLY A 270 -5.43 29.55 -1.40
N GLN A 271 -6.35 28.89 -0.68
CA GLN A 271 -7.43 29.59 0.01
C GLN A 271 -6.91 30.33 1.25
N GLN A 272 -7.32 31.59 1.43
CA GLN A 272 -6.84 32.43 2.54
C GLN A 272 -7.53 32.12 3.88
N ASP A 273 -8.65 31.41 3.88
CA ASP A 273 -9.42 31.08 5.09
C ASP A 273 -8.78 29.99 5.96
N VAL A 274 -7.57 29.52 5.62
CA VAL A 274 -6.83 28.48 6.35
C VAL A 274 -5.82 29.03 7.36
N HIS A 275 -5.53 30.34 7.35
CA HIS A 275 -4.51 30.94 8.22
C HIS A 275 -4.79 30.73 9.71
N LYS A 276 -6.04 30.97 10.15
CA LYS A 276 -6.45 30.73 11.54
C LYS A 276 -6.26 29.26 11.94
N GLY A 277 -6.60 28.31 11.05
CA GLY A 277 -6.38 26.88 11.29
C GLY A 277 -4.90 26.52 11.43
N ARG A 278 -4.02 27.14 10.61
CA ARG A 278 -2.57 26.98 10.73
C ARG A 278 -2.03 27.50 12.05
N GLU A 279 -2.50 28.65 12.53
CA GLU A 279 -2.12 29.18 13.84
C GLU A 279 -2.56 28.25 14.98
N LEU A 280 -3.80 27.75 14.91
CA LEU A 280 -4.33 26.79 15.89
C LEU A 280 -3.55 25.47 15.90
N PHE A 281 -3.09 24.99 14.74
CA PHE A 281 -2.23 23.81 14.65
C PHE A 281 -0.96 23.99 15.47
N THR A 282 -0.31 25.15 15.36
CA THR A 282 0.90 25.49 16.14
C THR A 282 0.59 25.69 17.62
N GLN A 283 -0.51 26.37 17.96
CA GLN A 283 -0.94 26.62 19.35
C GLN A 283 -1.29 25.34 20.10
N ALA A 284 -1.91 24.37 19.41
CA ALA A 284 -2.21 23.04 19.93
C ALA A 284 -0.99 22.09 19.92
N ASN A 285 0.16 22.57 19.44
CA ASN A 285 1.40 21.81 19.29
C ASN A 285 1.27 20.51 18.47
N CYS A 286 0.42 20.52 17.43
CA CYS A 286 0.21 19.35 16.57
C CYS A 286 1.49 18.93 15.82
N GLN A 287 2.36 19.89 15.51
CA GLN A 287 3.64 19.67 14.82
C GLN A 287 4.60 18.75 15.57
N SER A 288 4.47 18.63 16.90
CA SER A 288 5.30 17.72 17.70
C SER A 288 5.21 16.24 17.26
N CYS A 289 4.10 15.86 16.62
CA CYS A 289 3.89 14.54 16.00
C CYS A 289 3.67 14.62 14.49
N HIS A 290 3.03 15.68 14.01
CA HIS A 290 2.62 15.85 12.61
C HIS A 290 3.39 16.96 11.86
N GLY A 291 4.60 17.29 12.33
CA GLY A 291 5.46 18.31 11.73
C GLY A 291 6.47 17.76 10.72
N GLY A 292 7.25 18.69 10.18
CA GLY A 292 8.32 18.41 9.20
C GLY A 292 7.82 18.20 7.77
N PRO A 293 8.73 18.00 6.81
CA PRO A 293 8.41 17.98 5.37
C PRO A 293 7.32 16.98 4.94
N ASN A 294 7.15 15.89 5.70
CA ASN A 294 6.15 14.86 5.43
C ASN A 294 4.92 14.96 6.32
N TRP A 295 4.74 16.04 7.08
CA TRP A 295 3.63 16.17 8.03
C TRP A 295 3.53 15.00 9.01
N THR A 296 4.67 14.45 9.39
CA THR A 296 4.88 13.42 10.40
C THR A 296 6.35 13.42 10.83
N VAL A 297 6.56 13.28 12.14
CA VAL A 297 7.90 13.10 12.72
C VAL A 297 8.39 11.66 12.59
N SER A 298 7.52 10.71 12.24
CA SER A 298 7.90 9.30 12.09
C SER A 298 8.80 9.09 10.89
N ARG A 299 10.07 8.76 11.14
CA ARG A 299 11.11 8.58 10.13
C ARG A 299 12.11 7.53 10.58
N VAL A 300 12.34 6.51 9.78
CA VAL A 300 13.39 5.53 10.04
C VAL A 300 14.73 6.26 10.04
N ASP A 301 15.41 6.23 11.19
CA ASP A 301 16.65 6.95 11.50
C ASP A 301 17.85 6.02 11.72
N PHE A 302 17.69 4.74 11.36
CA PHE A 302 18.73 3.72 11.43
C PHE A 302 18.85 3.00 10.08
N THR A 303 19.94 2.27 9.90
CA THR A 303 20.08 1.28 8.83
C THR A 303 19.58 -0.06 9.38
N PRO A 304 18.59 -0.71 8.74
CA PRO A 304 18.08 -2.01 9.15
C PRO A 304 19.20 -3.05 9.38
N PRO A 305 19.02 -3.97 10.35
CA PRO A 305 17.87 -4.10 11.24
C PRO A 305 17.91 -3.10 12.42
N PRO A 306 16.78 -2.85 13.11
CA PRO A 306 16.77 -2.01 14.31
C PRO A 306 17.53 -2.68 15.48
N ALA A 307 17.85 -1.87 16.49
CA ALA A 307 18.33 -2.41 17.76
C ALA A 307 17.24 -3.27 18.43
N VAL A 308 17.61 -4.48 18.90
CA VAL A 308 16.68 -5.40 19.57
C VAL A 308 16.00 -4.75 20.78
N ALA A 309 16.70 -3.86 21.49
CA ALA A 309 16.17 -3.13 22.63
C ALA A 309 15.01 -2.19 22.30
N ASP A 310 14.87 -1.76 21.04
CA ASP A 310 13.77 -0.91 20.59
C ASP A 310 12.49 -1.71 20.28
N ILE A 311 12.60 -3.03 20.20
CA ILE A 311 11.51 -3.92 19.81
C ILE A 311 10.81 -4.49 21.04
N THR A 312 9.51 -4.24 21.17
CA THR A 312 8.64 -4.91 22.16
C THR A 312 7.42 -5.44 21.45
N GLY A 313 7.09 -6.73 21.67
CA GLY A 313 5.91 -7.35 21.06
C GLY A 313 5.94 -7.38 19.52
N GLY A 314 7.13 -7.28 18.91
CA GLY A 314 7.29 -7.18 17.46
C GLY A 314 7.00 -5.78 16.89
N GLN A 315 7.00 -4.73 17.72
CA GLN A 315 6.80 -3.33 17.32
C GLN A 315 8.03 -2.49 17.72
N ILE A 316 8.42 -1.50 16.91
CA ILE A 316 9.47 -0.53 17.27
C ILE A 316 8.84 0.61 18.09
N VAL A 317 8.84 0.46 19.42
CA VAL A 317 7.97 1.25 20.31
C VAL A 317 8.29 2.75 20.30
N ARG A 318 9.56 3.14 20.08
CA ARG A 318 9.93 4.56 20.06
C ARG A 318 9.28 5.38 18.94
N PHE A 319 8.73 4.72 17.92
CA PHE A 319 7.95 5.37 16.85
C PHE A 319 6.46 5.46 17.14
N LEU A 320 5.98 4.87 18.23
CA LEU A 320 4.57 4.84 18.60
C LEU A 320 4.23 6.01 19.54
N LYS A 321 3.03 6.55 19.37
CA LYS A 321 2.43 7.55 20.25
C LYS A 321 1.09 7.02 20.73
N ASP A 322 0.94 6.87 22.04
CA ASP A 322 -0.36 6.63 22.64
C ASP A 322 -1.06 7.98 22.88
N VAL A 323 -2.12 8.17 22.12
CA VAL A 323 -2.92 9.41 22.08
C VAL A 323 -4.40 9.11 22.32
N GLY A 324 -4.71 7.95 22.92
CA GLY A 324 -6.07 7.58 23.31
C GLY A 324 -7.00 7.27 22.13
N THR A 325 -6.45 6.82 21.00
CA THR A 325 -7.24 6.41 19.82
C THR A 325 -7.54 4.91 19.79
N PHE A 326 -6.83 4.11 20.61
CA PHE A 326 -7.08 2.68 20.79
C PHE A 326 -8.04 2.44 21.96
N ASP A 327 -9.04 1.57 21.76
CA ASP A 327 -9.99 1.17 22.81
C ASP A 327 -10.01 -0.37 22.92
N THR A 328 -9.45 -0.89 24.01
CA THR A 328 -9.34 -2.33 24.28
C THR A 328 -10.68 -3.03 24.50
N ASN A 329 -11.77 -2.26 24.69
CA ASN A 329 -13.11 -2.79 24.89
C ASN A 329 -13.92 -2.87 23.58
N LYS A 330 -13.42 -2.29 22.47
CA LYS A 330 -14.10 -2.42 21.18
C LYS A 330 -14.06 -3.86 20.70
N PHE A 331 -15.22 -4.36 20.28
CA PHE A 331 -15.41 -5.75 19.84
C PHE A 331 -14.43 -6.18 18.74
N ASN A 332 -14.12 -5.27 17.80
CA ASN A 332 -13.26 -5.56 16.66
C ASN A 332 -11.77 -5.31 16.93
N GLU A 333 -11.36 -4.78 18.09
CA GLU A 333 -9.95 -4.58 18.45
C GLU A 333 -9.30 -5.87 18.96
N VAL A 334 -9.40 -6.89 18.11
CA VAL A 334 -8.89 -8.25 18.31
C VAL A 334 -8.05 -8.71 17.13
N ARG A 335 -7.17 -9.67 17.37
CA ARG A 335 -6.35 -10.31 16.35
C ARG A 335 -6.27 -11.82 16.58
N GLN A 336 -5.97 -12.56 15.52
CA GLN A 336 -5.79 -14.01 15.61
C GLN A 336 -4.50 -14.35 16.36
N GLN A 337 -4.55 -15.37 17.21
CA GLN A 337 -3.38 -16.04 17.75
C GLN A 337 -3.14 -17.29 16.93
N VAL A 338 -1.97 -17.41 16.33
CA VAL A 338 -1.56 -18.62 15.61
C VAL A 338 -0.35 -19.26 16.26
N ASP A 339 -0.22 -20.58 16.14
CA ASP A 339 0.99 -21.30 16.51
C ASP A 339 2.09 -21.15 15.44
N ALA A 340 3.23 -21.82 15.65
CA ALA A 340 4.35 -21.79 14.70
C ALA A 340 4.01 -22.40 13.32
N ALA A 341 2.96 -23.21 13.22
CA ALA A 341 2.46 -23.78 11.97
C ALA A 341 1.37 -22.92 11.31
N GLY A 342 1.03 -21.76 11.90
CA GLY A 342 -0.02 -20.87 11.40
C GLY A 342 -1.43 -21.33 11.76
N VAL A 343 -1.59 -22.32 12.64
CA VAL A 343 -2.91 -22.80 13.08
C VAL A 343 -3.49 -21.85 14.11
N LEU A 344 -4.76 -21.47 13.94
CA LEU A 344 -5.50 -20.64 14.88
C LEU A 344 -5.63 -21.35 16.23
N ILE A 345 -5.04 -20.78 17.29
CA ILE A 345 -5.06 -21.30 18.66
C ILE A 345 -5.76 -20.38 19.66
N GLY A 346 -6.18 -19.19 19.23
CA GLY A 346 -6.87 -18.24 20.10
C GLY A 346 -7.13 -16.89 19.46
N ILE A 347 -7.67 -15.98 20.26
CA ILE A 347 -7.91 -14.57 19.90
C ILE A 347 -7.21 -13.71 20.95
N LEU A 348 -6.35 -12.81 20.48
CA LEU A 348 -5.68 -11.81 21.31
C LEU A 348 -6.30 -10.44 21.10
N ARG A 349 -5.94 -9.48 21.95
CA ARG A 349 -6.17 -8.07 21.67
C ARG A 349 -5.30 -7.62 20.50
N ALA A 350 -5.85 -6.70 19.69
CA ALA A 350 -5.11 -6.04 18.62
C ALA A 350 -3.89 -5.28 19.18
N ASN A 351 -2.88 -5.07 18.35
CA ASN A 351 -1.79 -4.15 18.67
C ASN A 351 -2.35 -2.72 18.73
N GLY A 352 -1.93 -1.91 19.69
CA GLY A 352 -2.43 -0.53 19.84
C GLY A 352 -2.32 0.02 21.26
N SER A 353 -2.17 -0.84 22.27
CA SER A 353 -1.94 -0.42 23.66
C SER A 353 -0.58 0.26 23.90
N LEU A 354 0.35 0.14 22.95
CA LEU A 354 1.62 0.87 22.95
C LEU A 354 1.56 2.16 22.11
N GLY A 355 0.36 2.49 21.58
CA GLY A 355 0.15 3.58 20.65
C GLY A 355 0.29 3.18 19.18
N PHE A 356 0.22 4.19 18.32
CA PHE A 356 0.36 4.05 16.87
C PHE A 356 1.45 4.97 16.33
N ASN A 357 2.03 4.55 15.23
CA ASN A 357 2.93 5.32 14.40
C ASN A 357 2.19 6.55 13.83
N PRO A 358 2.60 7.79 14.14
CA PRO A 358 1.93 9.00 13.66
C PRO A 358 1.83 9.01 12.12
N PRO A 359 0.62 8.97 11.55
CA PRO A 359 0.46 9.06 10.10
C PRO A 359 0.85 10.47 9.62
N SER A 360 1.23 10.55 8.35
CA SER A 360 1.37 11.84 7.67
C SER A 360 0.01 12.53 7.55
N LEU A 361 -0.01 13.87 7.67
CA LEU A 361 -1.17 14.68 7.30
C LEU A 361 -1.11 15.18 5.85
N LEU A 362 -0.09 14.80 5.08
CA LEU A 362 0.00 15.14 3.67
C LEU A 362 -1.21 14.55 2.93
N SER A 363 -1.96 15.39 2.24
CA SER A 363 -3.16 14.99 1.50
C SER A 363 -4.27 14.33 2.35
N VAL A 364 -4.30 14.60 3.65
CA VAL A 364 -5.24 13.94 4.58
C VAL A 364 -6.71 14.08 4.16
N PHE A 365 -7.07 15.14 3.43
CA PHE A 365 -8.42 15.33 2.87
C PHE A 365 -8.92 14.17 1.98
N ALA A 366 -8.01 13.38 1.41
CA ALA A 366 -8.33 12.26 0.52
C ALA A 366 -8.39 10.91 1.26
N GLY A 367 -8.21 10.89 2.58
CA GLY A 367 -7.91 9.68 3.35
C GLY A 367 -9.05 9.12 4.21
N ALA A 368 -10.25 9.69 4.18
CA ALA A 368 -11.36 9.24 5.02
C ALA A 368 -11.78 7.78 4.71
N PRO A 369 -12.27 7.02 5.72
CA PRO A 369 -12.30 7.35 7.15
C PRO A 369 -10.90 7.34 7.80
N TYR A 370 -10.78 8.02 8.93
CA TYR A 370 -9.55 8.32 9.65
C TYR A 370 -9.31 7.38 10.84
N LEU A 371 -8.09 7.49 11.39
CA LEU A 371 -7.54 6.69 12.48
C LEU A 371 -7.24 5.24 12.09
N HIS A 372 -6.56 4.52 12.99
CA HIS A 372 -5.96 3.21 12.68
C HIS A 372 -6.98 2.17 12.27
N SER A 373 -8.22 2.23 12.76
CA SER A 373 -9.29 1.28 12.44
C SER A 373 -10.48 1.90 11.69
N GLY A 374 -10.31 3.10 11.13
CA GLY A 374 -11.37 3.80 10.38
C GLY A 374 -12.51 4.30 11.28
N ASN A 375 -12.22 4.55 12.56
CA ASN A 375 -13.24 4.83 13.58
C ASN A 375 -13.63 6.32 13.69
N ALA A 376 -13.19 7.16 12.76
CA ALA A 376 -13.67 8.52 12.58
C ALA A 376 -13.98 8.78 11.10
N GLN A 377 -15.20 9.15 10.76
CA GLN A 377 -15.63 9.41 9.38
C GLN A 377 -15.18 10.79 8.87
N THR A 378 -14.95 11.73 9.80
CA THR A 378 -14.56 13.11 9.49
C THR A 378 -13.35 13.53 10.32
N LEU A 379 -12.63 14.57 9.86
CA LEU A 379 -11.56 15.19 10.67
C LEU A 379 -12.10 15.85 11.92
N ASP A 380 -13.36 16.32 11.92
CA ASP A 380 -14.00 16.87 13.11
C ASP A 380 -14.16 15.80 14.20
N GLU A 381 -14.61 14.59 13.84
CA GLU A 381 -14.67 13.44 14.75
C GLU A 381 -13.30 13.06 15.33
N VAL A 382 -12.21 13.21 14.55
CA VAL A 382 -10.84 13.03 15.06
C VAL A 382 -10.52 14.07 16.14
N LEU A 383 -10.90 15.34 15.91
CA LEU A 383 -10.65 16.45 16.81
C LEU A 383 -11.65 16.54 17.98
N GLU A 384 -12.73 15.75 17.97
CA GLU A 384 -13.62 15.62 19.12
C GLU A 384 -12.97 14.87 20.28
N ASN A 385 -11.99 13.99 20.02
CA ASN A 385 -11.25 13.27 21.04
C ASN A 385 -10.29 14.23 21.80
N PRO A 386 -10.59 14.59 23.06
CA PRO A 386 -9.75 15.52 23.82
C PRO A 386 -8.36 14.94 24.07
N THR A 387 -8.26 13.64 24.41
CA THR A 387 -6.97 12.97 24.66
C THR A 387 -6.03 13.10 23.46
N HIS A 388 -6.56 12.96 22.25
CA HIS A 388 -5.77 13.11 21.02
C HIS A 388 -5.38 14.56 20.77
N ARG A 389 -6.35 15.49 20.74
CA ARG A 389 -6.08 16.89 20.33
C ARG A 389 -5.21 17.66 21.34
N THR A 390 -5.19 17.25 22.60
CA THR A 390 -4.33 17.85 23.63
C THR A 390 -3.02 17.10 23.84
N ALA A 391 -2.75 16.02 23.11
CA ALA A 391 -1.57 15.17 23.34
C ALA A 391 -0.23 15.91 23.15
N GLY A 392 -0.20 16.97 22.34
CA GLY A 392 0.98 17.82 22.14
C GLY A 392 1.15 18.89 23.23
N LEU A 393 0.13 19.18 24.03
CA LEU A 393 0.16 20.29 24.98
C LEU A 393 1.05 20.00 26.18
N ALA A 394 1.75 21.02 26.68
CA ALA A 394 2.42 20.93 27.97
C ALA A 394 1.39 20.87 29.12
N PRO A 395 1.71 20.25 30.27
CA PRO A 395 0.82 20.23 31.42
C PRO A 395 0.35 21.63 31.82
N GLY A 396 -0.96 21.85 31.87
CA GLY A 396 -1.57 23.13 32.25
C GLY A 396 -1.75 24.14 31.10
N GLN A 397 -1.31 23.82 29.88
CA GLN A 397 -1.62 24.62 28.70
C GLN A 397 -3.09 24.46 28.30
N GLU A 398 -3.73 25.54 27.85
CA GLU A 398 -5.14 25.58 27.48
C GLU A 398 -5.43 24.78 26.19
N ASP A 399 -6.53 24.02 26.19
CA ASP A 399 -7.09 23.37 25.00
C ASP A 399 -7.84 24.41 24.14
N VAL A 400 -7.10 25.12 23.28
CA VAL A 400 -7.68 26.08 22.32
C VAL A 400 -8.67 25.44 21.35
N LEU A 401 -8.66 24.11 21.20
CA LEU A 401 -9.56 23.35 20.34
C LEU A 401 -10.81 22.85 21.07
N ALA A 402 -11.04 23.29 22.32
CA ALA A 402 -12.31 23.09 23.01
C ALA A 402 -13.47 23.80 22.28
N ASP A 403 -13.21 24.94 21.62
CA ASP A 403 -14.18 25.65 20.78
C ASP A 403 -14.38 24.93 19.43
N ALA A 404 -15.64 24.65 19.08
CA ALA A 404 -16.01 24.01 17.82
C ALA A 404 -15.71 24.86 16.57
N ASN A 405 -15.72 26.20 16.67
CA ASN A 405 -15.32 27.10 15.59
C ASN A 405 -13.82 26.98 15.30
N ASP A 406 -13.00 26.86 16.34
CA ASP A 406 -11.56 26.70 16.21
C ASP A 406 -11.24 25.32 15.64
N ARG A 407 -11.93 24.26 16.07
CA ARG A 407 -11.82 22.94 15.41
C ARG A 407 -12.17 23.01 13.92
N ARG A 408 -13.27 23.66 13.55
CA ARG A 408 -13.63 23.84 12.12
C ARG A 408 -12.56 24.60 11.33
N SER A 409 -11.95 25.60 11.94
CA SER A 409 -10.86 26.36 11.31
C SER A 409 -9.62 25.48 11.11
N LEU A 410 -9.28 24.66 12.11
CA LEU A 410 -8.21 23.66 12.01
C LEU A 410 -8.52 22.62 10.92
N VAL A 411 -9.74 22.08 10.86
CA VAL A 411 -10.15 21.13 9.80
C VAL A 411 -9.93 21.73 8.40
N ARG A 412 -10.31 22.99 8.17
CA ARG A 412 -10.05 23.64 6.87
C ARG A 412 -8.56 23.70 6.54
N PHE A 413 -7.72 23.97 7.53
CA PHE A 413 -6.27 23.93 7.34
C PHE A 413 -5.77 22.53 7.03
N LEU A 414 -6.20 21.51 7.78
CA LEU A 414 -5.85 20.11 7.51
C LEU A 414 -6.27 19.69 6.09
N GLU A 415 -7.46 20.09 5.65
CA GLU A 415 -7.95 19.83 4.30
C GLU A 415 -7.12 20.54 3.20
N SER A 416 -6.37 21.57 3.56
CA SER A 416 -5.50 22.34 2.65
C SER A 416 -4.08 21.79 2.53
N ILE A 417 -3.69 20.81 3.36
CA ILE A 417 -2.32 20.27 3.36
C ILE A 417 -2.11 19.40 2.11
N ASP A 418 -1.24 19.87 1.21
CA ASP A 418 -0.72 19.12 0.06
C ASP A 418 0.79 19.36 -0.11
N GLY A 419 1.37 18.86 -1.21
CA GLY A 419 2.81 18.93 -1.46
C GLY A 419 3.41 20.34 -1.60
N ASP A 420 2.58 21.38 -1.79
CA ASP A 420 3.03 22.77 -1.87
C ASP A 420 2.79 23.54 -0.55
N THR A 421 2.16 22.91 0.45
CA THR A 421 1.89 23.53 1.75
C THR A 421 3.19 23.60 2.57
N GLU A 422 3.60 24.80 2.97
CA GLU A 422 4.80 25.00 3.79
C GLU A 422 4.72 24.18 5.10
N PRO A 423 5.67 23.26 5.36
CA PRO A 423 5.69 22.47 6.58
C PRO A 423 5.81 23.32 7.85
N ILE A 424 5.34 22.77 8.97
CA ILE A 424 5.57 23.32 10.30
C ILE A 424 6.56 22.40 11.00
N ASN A 425 7.71 22.93 11.45
CA ASN A 425 8.73 22.14 12.12
C ASN A 425 8.27 21.72 13.53
N PRO A 426 8.60 20.50 13.98
CA PRO A 426 8.22 19.97 15.30
C PRO A 426 8.81 20.75 16.47
#